data_AF-A0AAU1IAX0-F1
#
_entry.id   AF-A0AAU1IAX0-F1
#
_cell.length_a   1.000
_cell.length_b   1.000
_cell.length_c   1.000
_cell.angle_alpha   90.00
_cell.angle_beta   90.00
_cell.angle_gamma   90.00
#
_symmetry.space_group_name_H-M   'P 1'
#
loop_
_entity.id
_entity.type
_entity.pdbx_description
1 polymer ?
#
loop_
_entity_poly.entity_id
_entity_poly.type
_entity_poly.pdbx_seq_one_letter_code
_entity_poly.pdbx_strand_id
1 'polypeptide(L)'
;MACGRDARTPAGWRTRAGAGFEIRFSARCDAAWTRIWQTRVGDRVEITAPGSPPQRAAVADKFDARGYLFTQMVPARQLSALHA
;
A
#
# COMPACT_ATOMS: atom_id res chain seq x y z
N MET A 1 3.87 -5.53 17.69
CA MET A 1 4.36 -6.65 16.85
C MET A 1 4.59 -6.13 15.44
N ALA A 2 5.71 -6.49 14.79
CA ALA A 2 6.08 -5.95 13.48
C ALA A 2 5.32 -6.67 12.33
N CYS A 3 4.12 -6.19 12.00
CA CYS A 3 3.28 -6.76 10.93
C CYS A 3 3.96 -6.77 9.55
N GLY A 4 4.94 -5.88 9.33
CA GLY A 4 5.66 -5.76 8.07
C GLY A 4 6.77 -6.79 7.82
N ARG A 5 7.25 -7.50 8.85
CA ARG A 5 8.45 -8.35 8.76
C ARG A 5 8.25 -9.54 7.82
N ASP A 6 7.12 -10.24 7.95
CA ASP A 6 6.76 -11.42 7.16
C ASP A 6 5.66 -11.11 6.14
N ALA A 7 5.45 -9.84 5.82
CA ALA A 7 4.41 -9.46 4.89
C ALA A 7 4.77 -9.92 3.47
N ARG A 8 3.80 -10.56 2.82
CA ARG A 8 3.88 -10.97 1.42
C ARG A 8 3.54 -9.79 0.51
N THR A 9 3.99 -9.86 -0.74
CA THR A 9 3.58 -8.94 -1.81
C THR A 9 2.73 -9.70 -2.82
N PRO A 10 1.39 -9.72 -2.67
CA PRO A 10 0.51 -10.49 -3.55
C PRO A 10 0.35 -9.87 -4.94
N ALA A 11 0.49 -8.55 -5.02
CA ALA A 11 0.41 -7.80 -6.26
C ALA A 11 1.43 -6.66 -6.24
N GLY A 12 2.03 -6.40 -7.39
CA GLY A 12 2.97 -5.29 -7.56
C GLY A 12 3.11 -4.92 -9.02
N TRP A 13 3.21 -3.61 -9.27
CA TRP A 13 3.30 -3.04 -10.60
C TRP A 13 4.37 -1.95 -10.62
N ARG A 14 4.99 -1.75 -11.79
CA ARG A 14 5.87 -0.61 -12.03
C ARG A 14 5.43 0.08 -13.32
N THR A 15 5.26 1.40 -13.24
CA THR A 15 4.94 2.21 -14.41
C THR A 15 6.16 2.34 -15.31
N ARG A 16 5.95 2.71 -16.58
CA ARG A 16 7.06 3.00 -17.51
C ARG A 16 7.97 4.12 -17.01
N ALA A 17 7.43 5.05 -16.21
CA ALA A 17 8.18 6.15 -15.60
C ALA A 17 8.97 5.74 -14.35
N GLY A 18 8.91 4.47 -13.93
CA GLY A 18 9.65 3.94 -12.78
C GLY A 18 8.87 3.89 -11.47
N ALA A 19 7.76 4.62 -11.35
CA ALA A 19 6.92 4.60 -10.15
C ALA A 19 6.44 3.17 -9.84
N GLY A 20 6.69 2.72 -8.63
CA GLY A 20 6.33 1.39 -8.16
C GLY A 20 5.15 1.42 -7.21
N PHE A 21 4.37 0.34 -7.25
CA PHE A 21 3.24 0.09 -6.37
C PHE A 21 3.26 -1.38 -5.95
N GLU A 22 2.93 -1.65 -4.69
CA GLU A 22 2.72 -2.99 -4.16
C GLU A 22 1.55 -3.01 -3.19
N ILE A 23 0.81 -4.11 -3.18
CA ILE A 23 -0.04 -4.50 -2.05
C ILE A 23 0.81 -5.36 -1.12
N ARG A 24 0.79 -5.05 0.17
CA ARG A 24 1.47 -5.79 1.23
C ARG A 24 0.42 -6.43 2.11
N PHE A 25 0.63 -7.69 2.47
CA PHE A 25 -0.32 -8.47 3.27
C PHE A 25 0.38 -9.23 4.40
N SER A 26 -0.16 -9.14 5.60
CA SER A 26 0.33 -9.85 6.79
C SER A 26 -0.75 -10.77 7.33
N ALA A 27 -0.53 -12.09 7.20
CA ALA A 27 -1.41 -13.09 7.81
C ALA A 27 -1.40 -13.01 9.35
N ARG A 28 -0.26 -12.62 9.93
CA ARG A 28 -0.11 -12.49 11.39
C ARG A 28 -1.01 -11.39 11.98
N CYS A 29 -1.26 -10.34 11.21
CA CYS A 29 -2.00 -9.18 11.67
C CYS A 29 -3.38 -9.06 11.00
N ASP A 30 -3.78 -10.03 10.17
CA ASP A 30 -4.98 -9.98 9.34
C ASP A 30 -5.16 -8.61 8.68
N ALA A 31 -4.10 -8.12 8.03
CA ALA A 31 -4.04 -6.75 7.56
C ALA A 31 -3.32 -6.62 6.22
N ALA A 32 -3.75 -5.64 5.43
CA ALA A 32 -3.11 -5.25 4.19
C ALA A 32 -2.91 -3.73 4.11
N TRP A 33 -1.95 -3.30 3.31
CA TRP A 33 -1.66 -1.89 3.02
C TRP A 33 -0.94 -1.80 1.69
N THR A 34 -0.85 -0.61 1.10
CA THR A 34 -0.06 -0.41 -0.12
C THR A 34 1.29 0.23 0.20
N ARG A 35 2.26 0.00 -0.69
CA ARG A 35 3.56 0.65 -0.71
C ARG A 35 3.78 1.26 -2.09
N ILE A 36 4.11 2.54 -2.15
CA ILE A 36 4.51 3.23 -3.39
C ILE A 36 5.90 3.87 -3.25
N TRP A 37 6.58 4.06 -4.37
CA TRP A 37 7.89 4.71 -4.44
C TRP A 37 8.22 5.23 -5.83
N GLN A 38 9.23 6.09 -5.94
CA GLN A 38 9.62 6.74 -7.21
C GLN A 38 8.42 7.44 -7.89
N THR A 39 7.60 8.09 -7.07
CA THR A 39 6.37 8.79 -7.46
C THR A 39 6.62 10.28 -7.64
N ARG A 40 5.56 11.04 -7.94
CA ARG A 40 5.58 12.50 -8.06
C ARG A 40 4.67 13.14 -7.04
N VAL A 41 4.98 14.37 -6.64
CA VAL A 41 4.10 15.17 -5.78
C VAL A 41 2.72 15.30 -6.42
N GLY A 42 1.68 15.01 -5.65
CA GLY A 42 0.30 14.95 -6.12
C GLY A 42 -0.19 13.55 -6.50
N ASP A 43 0.70 12.55 -6.64
CA ASP A 43 0.28 11.16 -6.78
C ASP A 43 -0.43 10.68 -5.50
N ARG A 44 -1.40 9.79 -5.67
CA ARG A 44 -2.18 9.22 -4.56
C ARG A 44 -2.41 7.74 -4.78
N VAL A 45 -2.49 7.02 -3.67
CA VAL A 45 -2.86 5.61 -3.64
C VAL A 45 -3.94 5.40 -2.59
N GLU A 46 -4.87 4.50 -2.88
CA GLU A 46 -5.94 4.11 -1.97
C GLU A 46 -5.96 2.58 -1.85
N ILE A 47 -6.34 2.08 -0.69
CA ILE A 47 -6.69 0.67 -0.49
C ILE A 47 -8.02 0.60 0.26
N THR A 48 -8.86 -0.31 -0.18
CA THR A 48 -10.18 -0.56 0.40
C THR A 48 -10.31 -2.01 0.81
N ALA A 49 -11.01 -2.21 1.93
CA ALA A 49 -11.42 -3.52 2.41
C ALA A 49 -12.90 -3.46 2.84
N PRO A 50 -13.68 -4.53 2.64
CA PRO A 50 -15.06 -4.59 3.05
C PRO A 50 -15.21 -4.30 4.56
N GLY A 51 -16.18 -3.45 4.90
CA GLY A 51 -16.47 -3.10 6.29
C GLY A 51 -15.44 -2.17 6.95
N SER A 52 -14.58 -1.49 6.18
CA SER A 52 -13.65 -0.49 6.70
C SER A 52 -13.53 0.74 5.81
N PRO A 53 -13.28 1.94 6.37
CA PRO A 53 -13.03 3.13 5.58
C PRO A 53 -11.80 2.96 4.68
N PRO A 54 -11.84 3.48 3.43
CA PRO A 54 -10.69 3.52 2.54
C PRO A 54 -9.49 4.20 3.21
N GLN A 55 -8.31 3.60 3.07
CA GLN A 55 -7.05 4.18 3.54
C GLN A 55 -6.28 4.74 2.37
N ARG A 56 -5.81 5.98 2.51
CA ARG A 56 -5.12 6.72 1.46
C ARG A 56 -3.74 7.16 1.91
N ALA A 57 -2.85 7.28 0.95
CA ALA A 57 -1.60 8.01 1.10
C ALA A 57 -1.43 8.93 -0.13
N ALA A 58 -1.02 10.16 0.13
CA ALA A 58 -0.77 11.16 -0.90
C ALA A 58 0.70 11.58 -0.82
N VAL A 59 1.34 11.70 -1.98
CA VAL A 59 2.73 12.17 -2.08
C VAL A 59 2.70 13.69 -1.93
N ALA A 60 2.93 14.16 -0.69
CA ALA A 60 2.78 15.57 -0.35
C ALA A 60 4.01 16.39 -0.71
N ASP A 61 5.19 15.76 -0.69
CA ASP A 61 6.45 16.45 -0.95
C ASP A 61 7.50 15.59 -1.67
N LYS A 62 8.67 16.19 -1.87
CA LYS A 62 9.81 15.56 -2.55
C LYS A 62 10.41 14.38 -1.78
N PHE A 63 10.19 14.30 -0.47
CA PHE A 63 10.68 13.20 0.36
C PHE A 63 9.77 11.99 0.20
N ASP A 64 8.45 12.21 0.21
CA ASP A 64 7.47 11.17 -0.13
C ASP A 64 7.70 10.62 -1.53
N ALA A 65 7.99 11.50 -2.49
CA ALA A 65 8.21 11.15 -3.89
C ALA A 65 9.42 10.22 -4.11
N ARG A 66 10.46 10.38 -3.28
CA ARG A 66 11.72 9.62 -3.40
C ARG A 66 11.73 8.37 -2.51
N GLY A 67 11.01 8.40 -1.39
CA GLY A 67 10.98 7.35 -0.39
C GLY A 67 9.95 6.26 -0.64
N TYR A 68 9.81 5.38 0.35
CA TYR A 68 8.65 4.49 0.45
C TYR A 68 7.54 5.20 1.21
N LEU A 69 6.39 5.35 0.56
CA LEU A 69 5.17 5.81 1.19
C LEU A 69 4.18 4.66 1.31
N PHE A 70 3.44 4.63 2.41
CA PHE A 70 2.51 3.55 2.74
C PHE A 70 1.14 4.11 3.09
N THR A 71 0.08 3.39 2.72
CA THR A 71 -1.22 3.63 3.36
C THR A 71 -1.20 3.13 4.80
N GLN A 72 -2.16 3.59 5.60
CA GLN A 72 -2.50 2.84 6.81
C GLN A 72 -3.01 1.44 6.46
N MET A 73 -3.00 0.57 7.46
CA MET A 73 -3.48 -0.80 7.33
C MET A 73 -5.00 -0.85 7.28
N VAL A 74 -5.53 -1.70 6.40
CA VAL A 74 -6.93 -2.13 6.40
C VAL A 74 -7.01 -3.59 6.87
N PRO A 75 -8.11 -3.98 7.54
CA PRO A 75 -8.32 -5.39 7.88
C PRO A 75 -8.44 -6.23 6.60
N ALA A 76 -7.73 -7.35 6.59
CA ALA A 76 -7.69 -8.28 5.48
C ALA A 76 -7.44 -9.69 6.01
N ARG A 77 -8.50 -10.51 6.08
CA ARG A 77 -8.37 -11.95 6.38
C ARG A 77 -8.04 -12.77 5.13
N GLN A 78 -8.47 -12.28 3.97
CA GLN A 78 -8.22 -12.88 2.67
C GLN A 78 -7.98 -11.80 1.61
N LEU A 79 -7.09 -12.11 0.66
CA LEU A 79 -6.63 -11.17 -0.36
C LEU A 79 -7.70 -10.85 -1.41
N SER A 80 -8.59 -11.80 -1.69
CA SER A 80 -9.67 -11.67 -2.68
C SER A 80 -10.68 -10.57 -2.36
N ALA A 81 -10.69 -10.06 -1.13
CA ALA A 81 -11.58 -9.00 -0.70
C ALA A 81 -11.02 -7.59 -0.91
N LEU A 82 -9.72 -7.45 -1.25
CA LEU A 82 -9.04 -6.15 -1.34
C LEU A 82 -9.18 -5.53 -2.72
N HIS A 83 -9.39 -4.21 -2.76
CA HIS A 83 -9.27 -3.40 -3.97
C HIS A 83 -8.32 -2.24 -3.71
N ALA A 84 -7.40 -2.00 -4.64
CA ALA A 84 -6.35 -0.99 -4.53
C ALA A 84 -5.99 -0.42 -5.91
#